data_AF-A0A914MMI8-F1
#
_entry.id   AF-A0A914MMI8-F1
#
_cell.length_a   1.000
_cell.length_b   1.000
_cell.length_c   1.000
_cell.angle_alpha   90.00
_cell.angle_beta   90.00
_cell.angle_gamma   90.00
#
_symmetry.space_group_name_H-M   'P 1'
#
loop_
_entity.id
_entity.type
_entity.pdbx_description
1 polymer ?
#
loop_
_entity_poly.entity_id
_entity_poly.type
_entity_poly.pdbx_seq_one_letter_code
_entity_poly.pdbx_strand_id
1 'polypeptide(L)' 'MEFLTDISKQMITDWMNFFRDICAEHFIRNPVQVGGEGVLVEVDETVVVRRKYERGRVPGTKDVWLLYKQI' A
#
# COMPACT_ATOMS: atom_id res chain seq x y z
N MET A 1 14.93 20.53 -11.34
CA MET A 1 15.20 19.23 -10.68
C MET A 1 15.38 18.24 -11.80
N GLU A 2 16.64 17.90 -12.09
CA GLU A 2 17.04 17.09 -13.24
C GLU A 2 16.48 15.67 -13.11
N PHE A 3 15.88 15.16 -14.17
CA PHE A 3 15.39 13.78 -14.26
C PHE A 3 16.61 12.85 -14.34
N LEU A 4 16.99 12.23 -13.23
CA LEU A 4 18.21 11.42 -13.11
C LEU A 4 18.22 10.12 -13.92
N THR A 5 17.15 9.78 -14.65
CA THR A 5 17.12 8.60 -15.51
C THR A 5 16.13 8.79 -16.65
N ASP A 6 16.55 8.58 -17.90
CA ASP A 6 15.68 8.58 -19.10
C ASP A 6 14.85 7.29 -19.17
N ILE A 7 14.04 7.08 -18.14
CA ILE A 7 13.25 5.87 -17.92
C ILE A 7 11.79 6.18 -18.20
N SER A 8 11.14 5.35 -19.01
CA SER A 8 9.73 5.50 -19.30
C SER A 8 8.89 5.30 -18.03
N LYS A 9 7.82 6.09 -17.89
CA LYS A 9 6.85 5.94 -16.78
C LYS A 9 6.27 4.53 -16.70
N GLN A 10 6.13 3.88 -17.85
CA GLN A 10 5.65 2.50 -17.94
C GLN A 10 6.63 1.56 -17.25
N MET A 11 7.92 1.68 -17.54
CA MET A 11 8.95 0.84 -16.93
C MET A 11 9.00 1.01 -15.40
N ILE A 12 8.84 2.24 -14.89
CA ILE A 12 8.76 2.48 -13.43
C ILE A 12 7.53 1.78 -12.85
N THR A 13 6.37 1.89 -13.51
CA THR A 13 5.13 1.29 -13.05
C THR A 13 5.25 -0.24 -13.00
N ASP A 14 5.81 -0.84 -14.05
CA ASP A 14 5.99 -2.29 -14.15
C ASP A 14 6.97 -2.81 -13.11
N TRP A 15 8.09 -2.10 -12.91
CA TRP A 15 9.05 -2.42 -11.85
C TRP A 15 8.42 -2.38 -10.47
N MET A 16 7.62 -1.34 -10.19
CA MET A 16 6.93 -1.19 -8.90
C MET A 16 5.86 -2.27 -8.69
N ASN A 17 5.16 -2.70 -9.75
CA ASN A 17 4.23 -3.83 -9.67
C ASN A 17 4.98 -5.13 -9.36
N PHE A 18 6.04 -5.42 -10.12
CA PHE A 18 6.86 -6.62 -9.92
C PHE A 18 7.42 -6.71 -8.50
N PHE A 19 7.93 -5.60 -7.96
CA PHE A 19 8.42 -5.55 -6.59
C PHE A 19 7.30 -5.81 -5.57
N ARG A 20 6.11 -5.22 -5.75
CA ARG A 20 4.95 -5.48 -4.89
C ARG A 20 4.55 -6.95 -4.88
N ASP A 21 4.56 -7.61 -6.04
CA ASP A 21 4.20 -9.02 -6.15
C ASP A 21 5.17 -9.91 -5.37
N ILE A 22 6.48 -9.62 -5.44
CA ILE A 22 7.49 -10.32 -4.64
C ILE A 22 7.24 -10.15 -3.14
N CYS A 23 6.98 -8.92 -2.68
CA CYS A 23 6.70 -8.66 -1.27
C CYS A 23 5.42 -9.37 -0.80
N ALA A 24 4.36 -9.32 -1.59
CA ALA A 24 3.09 -9.99 -1.28
C ALA A 24 3.29 -11.51 -1.14
N GLU A 25 3.98 -12.12 -2.10
CA GLU A 25 4.28 -13.55 -2.07
C GLU A 25 5.11 -13.94 -0.84
N HIS A 26 6.07 -13.11 -0.43
CA HIS A 26 6.84 -13.35 0.79
C HIS A 26 5.94 -13.44 2.03
N PHE A 27 5.02 -12.48 2.23
CA PHE A 27 4.13 -12.48 3.39
C PHE A 27 3.08 -13.59 3.35
N ILE A 28 2.64 -14.02 2.17
CA ILE A 28 1.76 -15.18 2.01
C ILE A 28 2.50 -16.46 2.41
N ARG A 29 3.75 -16.63 1.96
CA ARG A 29 4.56 -17.82 2.27
C ARG A 29 5.08 -17.86 3.71
N ASN A 30 5.27 -16.68 4.32
CA ASN A 30 5.81 -16.53 5.66
C ASN A 30 4.78 -15.82 6.54
N PRO A 31 3.68 -16.51 6.91
CA PRO A 31 2.64 -15.90 7.71
C PRO A 31 3.19 -15.54 9.09
N VAL A 32 3.26 -14.24 9.37
CA VAL A 32 3.59 -13.71 10.69
C VAL A 32 2.30 -13.64 11.52
N GLN A 33 2.29 -14.22 12.72
CA GLN A 33 1.16 -14.05 13.64
C GLN A 33 1.13 -12.60 14.13
N VAL A 34 -0.04 -11.96 14.02
CA VAL A 34 -0.28 -10.65 14.64
C VAL A 34 -1.32 -10.83 15.73
N GLY A 35 -0.97 -10.45 16.95
CA GLY A 35 -1.73 -10.77 18.15
C GLY A 35 -1.44 -12.15 18.73
N GLY A 36 -2.37 -12.63 19.55
CA GLY A 36 -2.28 -13.87 20.31
C GLY A 36 -3.32 -13.90 21.43
N GLU A 37 -3.38 -14.98 22.20
CA GLU A 37 -4.30 -15.07 23.33
C GLU A 37 -4.04 -13.94 24.34
N GLY A 38 -5.09 -13.22 24.73
CA GLY A 38 -5.00 -12.07 25.63
C GLY A 38 -4.47 -10.77 25.00
N VAL A 39 -4.19 -10.74 23.69
CA VAL A 39 -3.70 -9.54 22.98
C VAL A 39 -4.82 -8.93 22.14
N LEU A 40 -5.26 -7.72 22.51
CA LEU A 40 -6.14 -6.91 21.68
C LEU A 40 -5.33 -6.31 20.53
N VAL A 41 -5.68 -6.66 19.29
CA VAL A 41 -5.10 -6.06 18.08
C VAL A 41 -6.09 -5.05 17.54
N GLU A 42 -5.63 -3.83 17.32
CA GLU A 42 -6.35 -2.82 16.56
C GLU A 42 -5.95 -2.94 15.09
N VAL A 43 -6.94 -2.98 14.20
CA VAL A 43 -6.73 -2.94 12.75
C VAL A 43 -7.09 -1.54 12.31
N ASP A 44 -6.07 -0.77 11.93
CA ASP A 44 -6.30 0.58 11.39
C ASP A 44 -6.66 0.48 9.90
N GLU A 45 -7.70 1.22 9.52
CA GLU A 45 -8.21 1.31 8.17
C GLU A 45 -7.70 2.59 7.53
N THR A 46 -6.69 2.47 6.66
CA THR A 46 -6.22 3.62 5.89
C THR A 46 -7.01 3.74 4.59
N VAL A 47 -7.72 4.86 4.43
CA VAL A 47 -8.41 5.20 3.18
C VAL A 47 -7.38 5.61 2.12
N VAL A 48 -7.22 4.80 1.07
CA VAL A 48 -6.41 5.19 -0.08
C VAL A 48 -7.28 5.91 -1.10
N VAL A 49 -7.22 7.24 -1.05
CA VAL A 49 -7.78 8.09 -2.10
C VAL A 49 -6.73 8.53 -3.10
N ARG A 50 -7.05 8.40 -4.39
CA ARG A 50 -6.28 9.06 -5.45
C ARG A 50 -6.42 10.58 -5.26
N ARG A 51 -5.33 11.26 -4.89
CA ARG A 51 -5.33 12.71 -4.67
C ARG A 51 -5.89 13.42 -5.91
N LYS A 52 -6.95 14.21 -5.74
CA LYS A 52 -7.41 15.15 -6.78
C LYS A 52 -6.70 16.49 -6.54
N TYR A 53 -5.70 16.80 -7.37
CA TYR A 53 -4.90 18.04 -7.32
C TYR A 53 -4.19 18.35 -5.97
N GLU A 54 -3.78 17.32 -5.20
CA GLU A 54 -3.03 17.48 -3.95
C GLU A 54 -3.67 18.36 -2.84
N ARG A 55 -4.99 18.63 -2.85
CA ARG A 55 -5.66 19.29 -1.71
C ARG A 55 -7.07 18.79 -1.41
N GLY A 56 -7.32 18.55 -0.12
CA GLY A 56 -8.55 18.94 0.59
C GLY A 56 -9.89 18.36 0.13
N ARG A 57 -9.99 17.12 -0.35
CA ARG A 57 -11.29 16.49 -0.61
C ARG A 57 -11.60 15.41 0.44
N VAL A 58 -12.72 15.58 1.14
CA VAL A 58 -13.37 14.51 1.91
C VAL A 58 -13.91 13.47 0.91
N PRO A 59 -13.57 12.18 1.02
CA PRO A 59 -13.96 11.18 0.04
C PRO A 59 -15.48 10.95 0.04
N GLY A 60 -16.19 11.65 -0.85
CA GLY A 60 -17.50 11.20 -1.30
C GLY A 60 -17.29 10.03 -2.25
N THR A 61 -17.49 8.81 -1.74
CA THR A 61 -17.69 7.56 -2.49
C THR A 61 -16.60 7.21 -3.48
N LYS A 62 -15.58 6.47 -3.00
CA LYS A 62 -14.83 5.37 -3.67
C LYS A 62 -13.60 5.08 -2.82
N ASP A 63 -13.85 4.62 -1.60
CA ASP A 63 -12.79 4.32 -0.64
C ASP A 63 -12.28 2.90 -0.92
N VAL A 64 -11.01 2.80 -1.32
CA VAL A 64 -10.29 1.52 -1.28
C VAL A 64 -9.70 1.45 0.12
N TRP A 65 -10.25 0.57 0.94
CA TRP A 65 -9.81 0.32 2.30
C TRP A 65 -8.58 -0.57 2.27
N LEU A 66 -7.45 -0.08 2.77
CA LEU A 66 -6.29 -0.92 3.06
C LEU A 66 -6.34 -1.28 4.54
N LEU A 67 -6.51 -2.57 4.81
CA LEU A 67 -6.30 -3.14 6.14
C LEU A 67 -4.79 -3.37 6.29
N TYR A 68 -4.13 -2.52 7.07
CA TYR A 68 -2.73 -2.75 7.41
C TYR A 68 -2.64 -3.65 8.64
N LYS A 69 -1.91 -4.76 8.49
CA LYS A 69 -1.49 -5.61 9.59
C LYS A 69 -0.24 -4.95 10.20
N GLN A 70 -0.40 -4.23 11.32
CA GLN A 70 0.74 -3.63 12.03
C GLN A 70 1.66 -4.75 12.52
N ILE A 71 2.94 -4.71 12.12
CA ILE A 71 4.04 -5.54 12.67
C ILE A 71 4.50 -4.93 13.99
#